data_AF-A0AAD3MKR0-F1
#
_entry.id   AF-A0AAD3MKR0-F1
#
_cell.length_a   1.000
_cell.length_b   1.000
_cell.length_c   1.000
_cell.angle_alpha   90.00
_cell.angle_beta   90.00
_cell.angle_gamma   90.00
#
_symmetry.space_group_name_H-M   'P 1'
#
loop_
_entity.id
_entity.type
_entity.pdbx_description
1 polymer ?
#
loop_
_entity_poly.entity_id
_entity_poly.type
_entity_poly.pdbx_seq_one_letter_code
_entity_poly.pdbx_strand_id
1 'polypeptide(L)'
;MKRNVLSLLLFNLVLVILLAPPRTANIVKVVYIRIGKNWITASSYCRAYFTDLVTIRNAEDNTRLAKYSGWIGLHYGEDGVWEWASEHETVTFVTWDGDIPDDDKQCVMKYGPDWVREPCRYHQYSLCMDERLILVQEMKTWEEALQYCRELQALTRYGFDLVSLPETYTTVLDGETKELSETTDEVWVGLHFLAGKWLWLDGSQVTSSYLPDCPVQQQHCGALVYNSTKWKTLNCSEKRKFLCGIKN
;
A
#
# COMPACT_ATOMS: atom_id res chain seq x y z
N MET A 1 37.32 42.15 2.11
CA MET A 1 36.22 41.22 2.48
C MET A 1 36.13 40.11 1.45
N LYS A 2 36.69 38.93 1.73
CA LYS A 2 36.47 37.73 0.89
C LYS A 2 35.20 37.05 1.42
N ARG A 3 34.07 37.23 0.74
CA ARG A 3 32.82 36.51 1.08
C ARG A 3 33.08 35.02 0.90
N ASN A 4 32.78 34.25 1.94
CA ASN A 4 33.17 32.86 2.11
C ASN A 4 32.28 31.97 1.22
N VAL A 5 32.60 31.87 -0.07
CA VAL A 5 31.81 31.13 -1.09
C VAL A 5 31.64 29.66 -0.71
N LEU A 6 32.63 29.06 -0.03
CA LEU A 6 32.53 27.70 0.50
C LEU A 6 31.40 27.53 1.51
N SER A 7 31.17 28.52 2.37
CA SER A 7 30.10 28.47 3.39
C SER A 7 28.72 28.56 2.76
N LEU A 8 28.56 29.37 1.70
CA LEU A 8 27.31 29.46 0.94
C LEU A 8 27.05 28.18 0.14
N LEU A 9 28.08 27.57 -0.44
CA LEU A 9 27.95 26.29 -1.15
C LEU A 9 27.58 25.16 -0.19
N LEU A 10 28.22 25.07 0.98
CA LEU A 10 27.88 24.09 2.02
C LEU A 10 26.47 24.31 2.56
N PHE A 11 26.06 25.55 2.80
CA PHE A 11 24.70 25.87 3.27
C PHE A 11 23.64 25.50 2.23
N ASN A 12 23.87 25.82 0.95
CA ASN A 12 22.97 25.41 -0.14
C ASN A 12 22.94 23.89 -0.33
N LEU A 13 24.07 23.19 -0.19
CA LEU A 13 24.12 21.72 -0.27
C LEU A 13 23.32 21.08 0.87
N VAL A 14 23.47 21.59 2.10
CA VAL A 14 22.69 21.14 3.27
C VAL A 14 21.20 21.41 3.07
N LEU A 15 20.83 22.57 2.51
CA LEU A 15 19.44 22.90 2.21
C LEU A 15 18.84 21.96 1.16
N VAL A 16 19.60 21.61 0.12
CA VAL A 16 19.16 20.66 -0.93
C VAL A 16 19.02 19.23 -0.39
N ILE A 17 19.89 18.79 0.53
CA ILE A 17 19.77 17.48 1.18
C ILE A 17 18.55 17.41 2.10
N LEU A 18 18.21 18.51 2.80
CA LEU A 18 16.99 18.61 3.61
C LEU A 18 15.70 18.71 2.78
N LEU A 19 15.80 19.03 1.48
CA LEU A 19 14.68 19.16 0.55
C LEU A 19 14.53 17.96 -0.40
N ALA A 20 15.41 16.96 -0.34
CA ALA A 20 15.21 15.73 -1.08
C ALA A 20 13.93 15.06 -0.54
N PRO A 21 12.92 14.80 -1.38
CA PRO A 21 11.70 14.17 -0.91
C PRO A 21 12.05 12.82 -0.29
N PRO A 22 11.50 12.51 0.89
CA PRO A 22 11.78 11.27 1.57
C PRO A 22 11.43 10.10 0.64
N ARG A 23 12.32 9.10 0.58
CA ARG A 23 12.11 7.92 -0.27
C ARG A 23 10.97 7.10 0.29
N THR A 24 9.83 7.21 -0.37
CA THR A 24 8.60 6.49 -0.05
C THR A 24 8.26 5.56 -1.22
N ALA A 25 7.65 4.42 -0.90
CA ALA A 25 7.10 3.49 -1.89
C ALA A 25 5.67 3.14 -1.46
N ASN A 26 4.71 3.35 -2.37
CA ASN A 26 3.33 2.92 -2.14
C ASN A 26 3.28 1.39 -2.24
N ILE A 27 2.62 0.75 -1.28
CA ILE A 27 2.42 -0.69 -1.30
C ILE A 27 1.02 -0.94 -1.84
N VAL A 28 0.94 -1.55 -3.03
CA VAL A 28 -0.31 -1.93 -3.67
C VAL A 28 -0.67 -3.34 -3.24
N LYS A 29 -1.71 -3.48 -2.42
CA LYS A 29 -2.26 -4.78 -2.02
C LYS A 29 -3.45 -5.18 -2.87
N VAL A 30 -3.53 -6.42 -3.34
CA VAL A 30 -4.64 -6.93 -4.15
C VAL A 30 -5.55 -7.84 -3.33
N VAL A 31 -6.83 -7.49 -3.28
CA VAL A 31 -7.88 -8.21 -2.55
C VAL A 31 -8.88 -8.81 -3.54
N TYR A 32 -8.97 -10.14 -3.54
CA TYR A 32 -9.86 -10.86 -4.46
C TYR A 32 -11.26 -11.06 -3.86
N ILE A 33 -12.25 -10.41 -4.45
CA ILE A 33 -13.64 -10.41 -3.99
C ILE A 33 -14.44 -11.46 -4.76
N ARG A 34 -14.75 -12.56 -4.07
CA ARG A 34 -15.53 -13.70 -4.61
C ARG A 34 -17.04 -13.50 -4.52
N ILE A 35 -17.51 -12.28 -4.76
CA ILE A 35 -18.93 -11.93 -4.79
C ILE A 35 -19.22 -11.35 -6.17
N GLY A 36 -20.06 -12.05 -6.95
CA GLY A 36 -20.41 -11.65 -8.31
C GLY A 36 -21.13 -10.29 -8.34
N LYS A 37 -20.53 -9.30 -9.01
CA LYS A 37 -21.06 -7.94 -9.16
C LYS A 37 -20.85 -7.46 -10.59
N ASN A 38 -21.73 -6.57 -11.06
CA ASN A 38 -21.45 -5.79 -12.26
C ASN A 38 -20.27 -4.83 -12.02
N TRP A 39 -19.64 -4.36 -13.09
CA TRP A 39 -18.39 -3.60 -13.00
C TRP A 39 -18.52 -2.35 -12.13
N ILE A 40 -19.59 -1.56 -12.32
CA ILE A 40 -19.85 -0.32 -11.56
C ILE A 40 -20.01 -0.61 -10.07
N THR A 41 -20.76 -1.66 -9.72
CA THR A 41 -20.98 -2.05 -8.32
C THR A 41 -19.70 -2.63 -7.71
N ALA A 42 -18.90 -3.34 -8.50
CA ALA A 42 -17.61 -3.85 -8.07
C ALA A 42 -16.61 -2.72 -7.78
N SER A 43 -16.49 -1.73 -8.68
CA SER A 43 -15.67 -0.53 -8.45
C SER A 43 -16.15 0.27 -7.24
N SER A 44 -17.46 0.52 -7.12
CA SER A 44 -18.02 1.21 -5.95
C SER A 44 -17.74 0.45 -4.64
N TYR A 45 -17.83 -0.87 -4.67
CA TYR A 45 -17.48 -1.71 -3.52
C TYR A 45 -15.99 -1.60 -3.19
N CYS A 46 -15.11 -1.65 -4.19
CA CYS A 46 -13.67 -1.50 -3.96
C CYS A 46 -13.32 -0.11 -3.39
N ARG A 47 -13.91 0.97 -3.91
CA ARG A 47 -13.72 2.35 -3.39
C ARG A 47 -14.24 2.53 -1.97
N ALA A 48 -15.29 1.79 -1.59
CA ALA A 48 -15.88 1.90 -0.27
C ALA A 48 -15.02 1.22 0.82
N TYR A 49 -14.29 0.16 0.48
CA TYR A 49 -13.58 -0.68 1.47
C TYR A 49 -12.05 -0.72 1.28
N PHE A 50 -11.56 -0.32 0.12
CA PHE A 50 -10.15 -0.34 -0.33
C PHE A 50 -9.85 0.95 -1.13
N THR A 51 -8.95 0.92 -2.11
CA THR A 51 -8.70 2.05 -3.01
C THR A 51 -9.66 2.04 -4.21
N ASP A 52 -9.59 1.01 -5.06
CA ASP A 52 -10.49 0.81 -6.20
C ASP A 52 -10.30 -0.60 -6.80
N LEU A 53 -10.86 -0.90 -7.97
CA LEU A 53 -10.45 -2.03 -8.80
C LEU A 53 -8.96 -1.93 -9.16
N VAL A 54 -8.32 -3.08 -9.30
CA VAL A 54 -6.87 -3.15 -9.54
C VAL A 54 -6.46 -2.51 -10.86
N THR A 55 -5.40 -1.71 -10.79
CA THR A 55 -4.66 -1.19 -11.94
C THR A 55 -3.46 -2.08 -12.21
N ILE A 56 -3.26 -2.47 -13.48
CA ILE A 56 -2.13 -3.32 -13.88
C ILE A 56 -1.19 -2.50 -14.76
N ARG A 57 -0.02 -2.14 -14.20
CA ARG A 57 0.88 -1.15 -14.81
C ARG A 57 1.84 -1.77 -15.83
N ASN A 58 2.09 -3.07 -15.76
CA ASN A 58 3.04 -3.77 -16.63
C ASN A 58 2.78 -5.30 -16.67
N ALA A 59 3.54 -5.99 -17.51
CA ALA A 59 3.44 -7.44 -17.68
C ALA A 59 3.82 -8.25 -16.42
N GLU A 60 4.71 -7.73 -15.57
CA GLU A 60 5.09 -8.38 -14.31
C GLU A 60 3.92 -8.39 -13.32
N ASP A 61 3.26 -7.24 -13.15
CA ASP A 61 2.03 -7.13 -12.35
C ASP A 61 0.94 -8.07 -12.86
N ASN A 62 0.73 -8.12 -14.17
CA ASN A 62 -0.26 -9.01 -14.76
C ASN A 62 0.05 -10.48 -14.45
N THR A 63 1.33 -10.87 -14.57
CA THR A 63 1.79 -12.23 -14.28
C THR A 63 1.60 -12.60 -12.81
N ARG A 64 1.91 -11.68 -11.88
CA ARG A 64 1.67 -11.86 -10.44
C ARG A 64 0.20 -12.13 -10.11
N LEU A 65 -0.71 -11.56 -10.92
CA LEU A 65 -2.15 -11.70 -10.77
C LEU A 65 -2.77 -12.81 -11.63
N ALA A 66 -1.97 -13.62 -12.33
CA ALA A 66 -2.45 -14.68 -13.21
C ALA A 66 -3.31 -15.74 -12.49
N LYS A 67 -3.18 -15.91 -11.17
CA LYS A 67 -4.02 -16.84 -10.38
C LYS A 67 -5.47 -16.39 -10.20
N TYR A 68 -5.81 -15.15 -10.55
CA TYR A 68 -7.14 -14.57 -10.34
C TYR A 68 -7.89 -14.35 -11.65
N SER A 69 -9.22 -14.43 -11.57
CA SER A 69 -10.12 -14.11 -12.68
C SER A 69 -11.24 -13.20 -12.18
N GLY A 70 -11.52 -12.11 -12.89
CA GLY A 70 -12.52 -11.14 -12.48
C GLY A 70 -12.26 -9.75 -13.02
N TRP A 71 -13.14 -8.81 -12.65
CA TRP A 71 -13.05 -7.41 -13.03
C TRP A 71 -11.72 -6.78 -12.57
N ILE A 72 -11.13 -6.03 -13.48
CA ILE A 72 -10.02 -5.10 -13.23
C ILE A 72 -10.48 -3.66 -13.49
N GLY A 73 -9.67 -2.68 -13.12
CA GLY A 73 -10.06 -1.27 -13.19
C GLY A 73 -10.13 -0.68 -14.60
N LEU A 74 -9.73 -1.42 -15.64
CA LEU A 74 -9.71 -0.92 -17.00
C LEU A 74 -11.14 -0.91 -17.59
N HIS A 75 -11.58 0.27 -18.02
CA HIS A 75 -12.85 0.46 -18.70
C HIS A 75 -12.75 1.52 -19.79
N TYR A 76 -13.73 1.52 -20.68
CA TYR A 76 -13.89 2.53 -21.70
C TYR A 76 -14.67 3.70 -21.09
N GLY A 77 -14.05 4.88 -21.07
CA GLY A 77 -14.62 6.10 -20.56
C GLY A 77 -15.70 6.67 -21.47
N GLU A 78 -16.47 7.62 -20.96
CA GLU A 78 -17.52 8.33 -21.72
C GLU A 78 -16.93 9.20 -22.85
N ASP A 79 -15.66 9.58 -22.73
CA ASP A 79 -14.90 10.35 -23.71
C ASP A 79 -14.35 9.49 -24.87
N GLY A 80 -14.60 8.18 -24.85
CA GLY A 80 -14.14 7.24 -25.86
C GLY A 80 -12.69 6.81 -25.69
N VAL A 81 -12.13 6.90 -24.49
CA VAL A 81 -10.76 6.49 -24.19
C VAL A 81 -10.75 5.40 -23.12
N TRP A 82 -9.83 4.43 -23.23
CA TRP A 82 -9.60 3.47 -22.16
C TRP A 82 -8.92 4.17 -20.97
N GLU A 83 -9.45 3.97 -19.77
CA GLU A 83 -8.94 4.56 -18.54
C GLU A 83 -9.01 3.57 -17.37
N TRP A 84 -8.19 3.81 -16.35
CA TRP A 84 -8.19 3.05 -15.11
C TRP A 84 -9.10 3.71 -14.06
N ALA A 85 -9.90 2.90 -13.38
CA ALA A 85 -10.85 3.38 -12.38
C ALA A 85 -10.21 4.17 -11.22
N SER A 86 -9.01 3.78 -10.80
CA SER A 86 -8.36 4.27 -9.58
C SER A 86 -7.65 5.60 -9.74
N GLU A 87 -7.15 5.87 -10.94
CA GLU A 87 -6.28 6.99 -11.23
C GLU A 87 -6.56 7.41 -12.66
N HIS A 88 -6.81 8.70 -12.87
CA HIS A 88 -6.83 9.32 -14.20
C HIS A 88 -5.40 9.37 -14.78
N GLU A 89 -4.59 8.32 -14.54
CA GLU A 89 -3.27 8.12 -15.10
C GLU A 89 -3.41 7.56 -16.52
N THR A 90 -2.49 7.93 -17.39
CA THR A 90 -2.51 7.46 -18.77
C THR A 90 -2.30 5.95 -18.83
N VAL A 91 -3.16 5.25 -19.56
CA VAL A 91 -3.01 3.83 -19.85
C VAL A 91 -1.71 3.62 -20.63
N THR A 92 -0.69 3.07 -19.96
CA THR A 92 0.63 2.80 -20.53
C THR A 92 0.82 1.34 -20.95
N PHE A 93 -0.11 0.47 -20.56
CA PHE A 93 -0.03 -0.98 -20.78
C PHE A 93 -1.42 -1.57 -21.04
N VAL A 94 -1.55 -2.29 -22.15
CA VAL A 94 -2.67 -3.17 -22.49
C VAL A 94 -2.11 -4.44 -23.10
N THR A 95 -2.84 -5.55 -23.02
CA THR A 95 -2.39 -6.84 -23.55
C THR A 95 -2.77 -7.08 -25.02
N TRP A 96 -3.42 -6.12 -25.68
CA TRP A 96 -3.87 -6.23 -27.07
C TRP A 96 -3.38 -5.06 -27.93
N ASP A 97 -2.96 -5.36 -29.17
CA ASP A 97 -2.65 -4.37 -30.20
C ASP A 97 -3.91 -4.11 -31.07
N GLY A 98 -4.71 -3.11 -30.67
CA GLY A 98 -5.82 -2.57 -31.47
C GLY A 98 -7.13 -3.36 -31.53
N ASP A 99 -8.26 -2.68 -31.25
CA ASP A 99 -9.43 -2.52 -32.14
C ASP A 99 -10.53 -1.68 -31.46
N ILE A 100 -11.32 -0.97 -32.28
CA ILE A 100 -12.48 -0.12 -31.91
C ILE A 100 -13.47 -0.92 -31.04
N PRO A 101 -14.12 -0.31 -30.03
CA PRO A 101 -15.10 -1.02 -29.21
C PRO A 101 -16.23 -1.62 -30.05
N ASP A 102 -16.56 -2.86 -29.76
CA ASP A 102 -17.94 -3.37 -29.92
C ASP A 102 -18.78 -2.61 -28.88
N ASP A 103 -19.85 -1.90 -29.28
CA ASP A 103 -20.52 -0.88 -28.45
C ASP A 103 -20.97 -1.39 -27.06
N ASP A 104 -21.16 -2.70 -26.86
CA ASP A 104 -21.59 -3.29 -25.58
C ASP A 104 -20.44 -3.78 -24.66
N LYS A 105 -19.16 -3.70 -25.08
CA LYS A 105 -18.02 -4.30 -24.34
C LYS A 105 -17.03 -3.27 -23.81
N GLN A 106 -17.52 -2.44 -22.89
CA GLN A 106 -16.79 -1.30 -22.33
C GLN A 106 -16.00 -1.62 -21.05
N CYS A 107 -16.07 -2.84 -20.52
CA CYS A 107 -15.39 -3.22 -19.28
C CYS A 107 -14.42 -4.38 -19.51
N VAL A 108 -13.37 -4.46 -18.69
CA VAL A 108 -12.34 -5.49 -18.84
C VAL A 108 -12.31 -6.39 -17.61
N MET A 109 -12.37 -7.70 -17.86
CA MET A 109 -12.00 -8.69 -16.86
C MET A 109 -10.74 -9.42 -17.30
N LYS A 110 -9.98 -9.89 -16.33
CA LYS A 110 -8.88 -10.82 -16.58
C LYS A 110 -9.31 -12.25 -16.34
N TYR A 111 -8.73 -13.17 -17.10
CA TYR A 111 -8.82 -14.61 -16.89
C TYR A 111 -7.41 -15.19 -17.05
N GLY A 112 -6.76 -15.58 -15.96
CA GLY A 112 -5.35 -15.95 -16.09
C GLY A 112 -4.49 -14.73 -16.46
N PRO A 113 -3.45 -14.88 -17.30
CA PRO A 113 -2.70 -13.73 -17.81
C PRO A 113 -3.46 -12.91 -18.86
N ASP A 114 -4.59 -13.40 -19.37
CA ASP A 114 -5.31 -12.80 -20.49
C ASP A 114 -6.37 -11.81 -20.02
N TRP A 115 -6.59 -10.75 -20.81
CA TRP A 115 -7.63 -9.76 -20.57
C TRP A 115 -8.69 -9.86 -21.66
N VAL A 116 -9.95 -9.84 -21.26
CA VAL A 116 -11.09 -9.92 -22.17
C VAL A 116 -12.04 -8.75 -21.92
N ARG A 117 -12.52 -8.17 -23.02
CA ARG A 117 -13.57 -7.15 -23.00
C ARG A 117 -14.92 -7.84 -22.80
N GLU A 118 -15.70 -7.33 -21.86
CA GLU A 118 -16.99 -7.89 -21.47
C GLU A 118 -18.03 -6.79 -21.26
N PRO A 119 -19.32 -7.08 -21.46
CA PRO A 119 -20.39 -6.20 -21.04
C PRO A 119 -20.34 -5.90 -19.54
N CYS A 120 -20.29 -4.62 -19.19
CA CYS A 120 -20.19 -4.15 -17.81
C CYS A 120 -21.29 -4.67 -16.88
N ARG A 121 -22.45 -5.05 -17.46
CA ARG A 121 -23.62 -5.60 -16.76
C ARG A 121 -23.44 -7.03 -16.25
N TYR A 122 -22.44 -7.78 -16.74
CA TYR A 122 -22.21 -9.14 -16.27
C TYR A 122 -21.72 -9.18 -14.84
N HIS A 123 -22.13 -10.23 -14.12
CA HIS A 123 -21.76 -10.40 -12.74
C HIS A 123 -20.51 -11.27 -12.66
N GLN A 124 -19.40 -10.67 -12.24
CA GLN A 124 -18.11 -11.36 -12.09
C GLN A 124 -17.55 -11.10 -10.69
N TYR A 125 -16.60 -11.93 -10.29
CA TYR A 125 -15.71 -11.60 -9.18
C TYR A 125 -14.86 -10.38 -9.54
N SER A 126 -14.21 -9.77 -8.56
CA SER A 126 -13.40 -8.58 -8.79
C SER A 126 -12.09 -8.59 -8.01
N LEU A 127 -11.10 -7.89 -8.54
CA LEU A 127 -9.84 -7.63 -7.86
C LEU A 127 -9.84 -6.17 -7.43
N CYS A 128 -9.90 -5.93 -6.12
CA CYS A 128 -9.67 -4.60 -5.58
C CYS A 128 -8.17 -4.42 -5.32
N MET A 129 -7.68 -3.19 -5.46
CA MET A 129 -6.39 -2.79 -4.91
C MET A 129 -6.57 -1.91 -3.67
N ASP A 130 -5.61 -1.98 -2.78
CA ASP A 130 -5.53 -1.31 -1.50
C ASP A 130 -4.16 -0.67 -1.37
N GLU A 131 -4.10 0.62 -1.67
CA GLU A 131 -2.89 1.47 -1.66
C GLU A 131 -2.81 2.30 -0.38
N ARG A 132 -3.51 1.89 0.68
CA ARG A 132 -3.56 2.63 1.94
C ARG A 132 -2.27 2.54 2.74
N LEU A 133 -1.25 1.85 2.23
CA LEU A 133 0.02 1.57 2.91
C LEU A 133 1.19 2.22 2.16
N ILE A 134 2.07 2.88 2.92
CA ILE A 134 3.28 3.51 2.41
C ILE A 134 4.47 2.95 3.19
N LEU A 135 5.45 2.36 2.47
CA LEU A 135 6.76 2.08 3.05
C LEU A 135 7.61 3.35 3.02
N VAL A 136 8.09 3.74 4.18
CA VAL A 136 9.11 4.79 4.31
C VAL A 136 10.48 4.13 4.46
N GLN A 137 11.39 4.43 3.54
CA GLN A 137 12.72 3.80 3.50
C GLN A 137 13.73 4.42 4.47
N GLU A 138 13.37 5.50 5.16
CA GLU A 138 14.20 6.10 6.19
C GLU A 138 14.23 5.27 7.46
N MET A 139 15.39 5.26 8.12
CA MET A 139 15.59 4.56 9.38
C MET A 139 15.30 5.51 10.54
N LYS A 140 14.22 5.27 11.28
CA LYS A 140 13.76 6.10 12.40
C LYS A 140 13.45 5.25 13.63
N THR A 141 13.53 5.85 14.83
CA THR A 141 12.99 5.21 16.04
C THR A 141 11.48 5.05 15.92
N TRP A 142 10.86 4.26 16.78
CA TRP A 142 9.41 4.04 16.71
C TRP A 142 8.63 5.37 16.86
N GLU A 143 9.02 6.23 17.81
CA GLU A 143 8.40 7.55 18.01
C GLU A 143 8.69 8.52 16.85
N GLU A 144 9.89 8.52 16.29
CA GLU A 144 10.23 9.33 15.11
C GLU A 144 9.42 8.88 13.88
N ALA A 145 9.24 7.57 13.69
CA ALA A 145 8.44 6.99 12.62
C ALA A 145 6.95 7.33 12.78
N LEU A 146 6.43 7.22 14.01
CA LEU A 146 5.07 7.64 14.37
C LEU A 146 4.80 9.09 13.98
N GLN A 147 5.70 9.98 14.39
CA GLN A 147 5.57 11.40 14.09
C GLN A 147 5.63 11.67 12.59
N TYR A 148 6.56 11.02 11.88
CA TYR A 148 6.66 11.14 10.43
C TYR A 148 5.36 10.76 9.72
N CYS A 149 4.75 9.60 10.07
CA CYS A 149 3.50 9.19 9.43
C CYS A 149 2.38 10.21 9.66
N ARG A 150 2.29 10.80 10.85
CA ARG A 150 1.29 11.82 11.17
C ARG A 150 1.49 13.13 10.41
N GLU A 151 2.73 13.47 10.08
CA GLU A 151 3.06 14.66 9.29
C GLU A 151 2.76 14.49 7.79
N LEU A 152 2.61 13.25 7.29
CA LEU A 152 2.19 12.99 5.89
C LEU A 152 0.81 13.56 5.55
N GLN A 153 -0.04 13.83 6.56
CA GLN A 153 -1.30 14.54 6.36
C GLN A 153 -1.10 15.91 5.70
N ALA A 154 0.06 16.55 5.86
CA ALA A 154 0.35 17.82 5.18
C ALA A 154 0.51 17.68 3.66
N LEU A 155 0.71 16.45 3.16
CA LEU A 155 0.98 16.16 1.76
C LEU A 155 -0.22 15.51 1.03
N THR A 156 -1.26 15.10 1.76
CA THR A 156 -2.39 14.36 1.18
C THR A 156 -3.71 14.76 1.84
N ARG A 157 -4.85 14.35 1.26
CA ARG A 157 -6.17 14.56 1.89
C ARG A 157 -6.47 13.61 3.06
N TYR A 158 -5.61 12.64 3.32
CA TYR A 158 -5.83 11.58 4.29
C TYR A 158 -4.93 11.75 5.50
N GLY A 159 -5.44 11.41 6.69
CA GLY A 159 -4.60 11.26 7.88
C GLY A 159 -3.84 9.94 7.81
N PHE A 160 -2.58 9.94 8.20
CA PHE A 160 -1.75 8.75 8.27
C PHE A 160 -1.25 8.53 9.70
N ASP A 161 -1.02 7.27 10.06
CA ASP A 161 -0.37 6.86 11.30
C ASP A 161 0.53 5.64 11.03
N LEU A 162 1.32 5.18 12.00
CA LEU A 162 1.95 3.86 11.88
C LEU A 162 0.85 2.80 11.72
N VAL A 163 1.02 1.92 10.74
CA VAL A 163 -0.06 1.01 10.33
C VAL A 163 -0.46 0.07 11.46
N SER A 164 -1.77 -0.08 11.68
CA SER A 164 -2.32 -1.14 12.52
C SER A 164 -2.68 -2.34 11.65
N LEU A 165 -2.00 -3.46 11.88
CA LEU A 165 -2.16 -4.68 11.08
C LEU A 165 -2.64 -5.81 12.02
N PRO A 166 -3.94 -5.98 12.26
CA PRO A 166 -4.43 -7.16 12.97
C PRO A 166 -4.05 -8.43 12.18
N GLU A 167 -4.00 -9.59 12.84
CA GLU A 167 -3.42 -10.83 12.28
C GLU A 167 -4.00 -11.28 10.92
N THR A 168 -5.22 -10.87 10.58
CA THR A 168 -5.82 -11.11 9.26
C THR A 168 -5.09 -10.40 8.10
N TYR A 169 -4.23 -9.43 8.40
CA TYR A 169 -3.44 -8.67 7.41
C TYR A 169 -2.05 -9.26 7.13
N THR A 170 -1.46 -10.05 8.05
CA THR A 170 -0.06 -10.57 7.89
C THR A 170 0.08 -11.47 6.68
N THR A 171 -0.85 -12.40 6.48
CA THR A 171 -0.84 -13.36 5.37
C THR A 171 -0.91 -12.71 3.99
N VAL A 172 -1.31 -11.44 3.92
CA VAL A 172 -1.45 -10.72 2.64
C VAL A 172 -0.16 -10.00 2.25
N LEU A 173 0.66 -9.61 3.23
CA LEU A 173 1.94 -8.95 2.95
C LEU A 173 2.97 -9.95 2.39
N ASP A 174 2.95 -11.22 2.82
CA ASP A 174 3.92 -12.25 2.40
C ASP A 174 4.07 -12.44 0.86
N GLY A 175 3.06 -12.07 0.04
CA GLY A 175 3.14 -12.17 -1.42
C GLY A 175 3.41 -10.85 -2.17
N GLU A 176 3.14 -9.72 -1.53
CA GLU A 176 3.14 -8.39 -2.16
C GLU A 176 4.31 -7.52 -1.69
N THR A 177 4.96 -7.93 -0.60
CA THR A 177 6.12 -7.23 -0.03
C THR A 177 7.45 -7.78 -0.52
N LYS A 178 7.50 -8.52 -1.65
CA LYS A 178 8.75 -9.05 -2.21
C LYS A 178 9.80 -7.95 -2.38
N GLU A 179 9.37 -6.82 -2.95
CA GLU A 179 10.19 -5.62 -3.13
C GLU A 179 10.61 -4.97 -1.79
N LEU A 180 9.79 -5.12 -0.73
CA LEU A 180 10.14 -4.61 0.60
C LEU A 180 11.14 -5.51 1.33
N SER A 181 11.00 -6.83 1.18
CA SER A 181 11.86 -7.86 1.78
C SER A 181 13.30 -7.83 1.22
N GLU A 182 13.48 -7.33 0.01
CA GLU A 182 14.81 -7.12 -0.57
C GLU A 182 15.58 -5.98 0.11
N THR A 183 14.89 -5.09 0.83
CA THR A 183 15.49 -3.86 1.36
C THR A 183 15.61 -3.83 2.89
N THR A 184 14.89 -4.69 3.62
CA THR A 184 15.01 -4.88 5.08
C THR A 184 14.22 -6.11 5.52
N ASP A 185 14.65 -6.78 6.58
CA ASP A 185 13.99 -7.99 7.12
C ASP A 185 12.77 -7.66 8.01
N GLU A 186 12.68 -6.42 8.52
CA GLU A 186 11.65 -6.01 9.46
C GLU A 186 11.37 -4.51 9.45
N VAL A 187 10.11 -4.13 9.68
CA VAL A 187 9.66 -2.72 9.64
C VAL A 187 8.78 -2.38 10.84
N TRP A 188 8.85 -1.12 11.31
CA TRP A 188 7.96 -0.65 12.36
C TRP A 188 6.51 -0.63 11.90
N VAL A 189 5.63 -1.01 12.83
CA VAL A 189 4.17 -0.93 12.73
C VAL A 189 3.61 -0.29 14.01
N GLY A 190 2.31 0.00 14.03
CA GLY A 190 1.63 0.70 15.13
C GLY A 190 1.39 -0.15 16.39
N LEU A 191 1.99 -1.34 16.50
CA LEU A 191 1.86 -2.17 17.69
C LEU A 191 2.80 -1.64 18.79
N HIS A 192 2.27 -1.37 19.97
CA HIS A 192 3.08 -0.95 21.11
C HIS A 192 2.52 -1.41 22.46
N PHE A 193 3.39 -1.54 23.45
CA PHE A 193 3.04 -1.91 24.81
C PHE A 193 2.89 -0.64 25.65
N LEU A 194 1.69 -0.39 26.15
CA LEU A 194 1.40 0.76 26.99
C LEU A 194 0.38 0.39 28.06
N ALA A 195 0.61 0.87 29.28
CA ALA A 195 -0.28 0.63 30.43
C ALA A 195 -0.57 -0.86 30.69
N GLY A 196 0.44 -1.71 30.56
CA GLY A 196 0.35 -3.14 30.90
C GLY A 196 -0.31 -4.01 29.84
N LYS A 197 -0.51 -3.52 28.61
CA LYS A 197 -1.11 -4.27 27.51
C LYS A 197 -0.56 -3.84 26.16
N TRP A 198 -0.64 -4.75 25.18
CA TRP A 198 -0.38 -4.46 23.78
C TRP A 198 -1.59 -3.77 23.13
N LEU A 199 -1.32 -2.74 22.33
CA LEU A 199 -2.32 -1.92 21.67
C LEU A 199 -1.92 -1.61 20.23
N TRP A 200 -2.94 -1.54 19.37
CA TRP A 200 -2.83 -0.91 18.05
C TRP A 200 -3.23 0.56 18.14
N LEU A 201 -2.62 1.40 17.31
CA LEU A 201 -2.89 2.85 17.29
C LEU A 201 -4.31 3.20 16.83
N ASP A 202 -4.94 2.35 16.02
CA ASP A 202 -6.34 2.50 15.60
C ASP A 202 -7.35 1.98 16.65
N GLY A 203 -6.88 1.45 17.78
CA GLY A 203 -7.72 0.87 18.83
C GLY A 203 -8.27 -0.52 18.51
N SER A 204 -7.89 -1.13 17.38
CA SER A 204 -8.24 -2.51 17.07
C SER A 204 -7.70 -3.48 18.12
N GLN A 205 -8.40 -4.60 18.30
CA GLN A 205 -8.02 -5.58 19.33
C GLN A 205 -6.77 -6.36 18.90
N VAL A 206 -5.85 -6.53 19.86
CA VAL A 206 -4.70 -7.41 19.69
C VAL A 206 -5.15 -8.84 19.97
N THR A 207 -5.22 -9.68 18.95
CA THR A 207 -5.65 -11.09 19.05
C THR A 207 -4.50 -12.07 19.27
N SER A 208 -3.25 -11.59 19.21
CA SER A 208 -2.05 -12.42 19.26
C SER A 208 -1.77 -13.01 20.63
N SER A 209 -1.98 -14.32 20.78
CA SER A 209 -1.73 -15.05 22.02
C SER A 209 -0.24 -15.32 22.33
N TYR A 210 0.67 -15.01 21.39
CA TYR A 210 2.10 -15.25 21.53
C TYR A 210 2.90 -14.01 21.97
N LEU A 211 2.25 -12.84 22.05
CA LEU A 211 2.91 -11.64 22.57
C LEU A 211 3.11 -11.79 24.09
N PRO A 212 4.25 -11.36 24.63
CA PRO A 212 4.50 -11.49 26.06
C PRO A 212 3.59 -10.55 26.86
N ASP A 213 3.01 -11.04 27.95
CA ASP A 213 2.24 -10.22 28.90
C ASP A 213 3.08 -9.06 29.47
N CYS A 214 4.36 -9.34 29.71
CA CYS A 214 5.36 -8.39 30.16
C CYS A 214 6.60 -8.50 29.25
N PRO A 215 6.75 -7.64 28.24
CA PRO A 215 7.95 -7.62 27.42
C PRO A 215 9.22 -7.36 28.25
N VAL A 216 10.34 -7.90 27.79
CA VAL A 216 11.67 -7.64 28.36
C VAL A 216 11.93 -6.13 28.35
N GLN A 217 12.69 -5.62 29.34
CA GLN A 217 12.99 -4.19 29.46
C GLN A 217 13.33 -3.57 28.10
N GLN A 218 12.60 -2.50 27.76
CA GLN A 218 12.71 -1.69 26.54
C GLN A 218 12.06 -2.27 25.27
N GLN A 219 11.65 -3.54 25.24
CA GLN A 219 11.03 -4.16 24.05
C GLN A 219 9.52 -3.86 23.93
N HIS A 220 9.15 -2.58 23.97
CA HIS A 220 7.76 -2.14 24.03
C HIS A 220 7.17 -1.78 22.67
N CYS A 221 7.91 -1.97 21.57
CA CYS A 221 7.47 -1.59 20.22
C CYS A 221 7.44 -2.82 19.30
N GLY A 222 6.41 -2.91 18.46
CA GLY A 222 6.20 -4.03 17.57
C GLY A 222 6.68 -3.75 16.15
N ALA A 223 7.27 -4.76 15.53
CA ALA A 223 7.67 -4.75 14.13
C ALA A 223 7.06 -5.92 13.36
N LEU A 224 6.73 -5.67 12.10
CA LEU A 224 6.46 -6.70 11.11
C LEU A 224 7.79 -7.31 10.67
N VAL A 225 7.87 -8.64 10.70
CA VAL A 225 8.95 -9.40 10.06
C VAL A 225 8.41 -9.98 8.76
N TYR A 226 9.13 -9.79 7.65
CA TYR A 226 8.68 -10.35 6.37
C TYR A 226 8.71 -11.87 6.38
N ASN A 227 7.77 -12.51 5.68
CA ASN A 227 7.61 -13.97 5.63
C ASN A 227 7.34 -14.61 7.00
N SER A 228 6.84 -13.83 7.95
CA SER A 228 6.48 -14.26 9.29
C SER A 228 5.05 -13.84 9.58
N THR A 229 4.24 -14.79 10.06
CA THR A 229 2.90 -14.51 10.56
C THR A 229 2.91 -13.87 11.96
N LYS A 230 4.11 -13.67 12.53
CA LYS A 230 4.29 -13.17 13.90
C LYS A 230 4.95 -11.81 13.94
N TRP A 231 4.44 -10.96 14.83
CA TRP A 231 5.06 -9.70 15.23
C TRP A 231 6.27 -9.95 16.12
N LYS A 232 7.27 -9.09 15.98
CA LYS A 232 8.47 -9.10 16.83
C LYS A 232 8.43 -7.90 17.77
N THR A 233 8.72 -8.13 19.04
CA THR A 233 8.85 -7.08 20.05
C THR A 233 10.29 -6.61 20.09
N LEU A 234 10.51 -5.31 19.97
CA LEU A 234 11.83 -4.72 19.77
C LEU A 234 11.99 -3.44 20.60
N ASN A 235 13.25 -3.03 20.77
CA ASN A 235 13.58 -1.79 21.47
C ASN A 235 13.13 -0.58 20.64
N CYS A 236 12.25 0.25 21.21
CA CYS A 236 11.70 1.43 20.54
C CYS A 236 12.78 2.44 20.07
N SER A 237 13.94 2.43 20.72
CA SER A 237 15.09 3.30 20.38
C SER A 237 15.89 2.83 19.17
N GLU A 238 15.67 1.60 18.70
CA GLU A 238 16.30 1.10 17.46
C GLU A 238 15.72 1.80 16.24
N LYS A 239 16.56 2.01 15.22
CA LYS A 239 16.14 2.66 13.98
C LYS A 239 15.77 1.63 12.92
N ARG A 240 14.59 1.79 12.31
CA ARG A 240 14.08 0.91 11.25
C ARG A 240 13.28 1.68 10.22
N LYS A 241 13.14 1.08 9.04
CA LYS A 241 12.11 1.45 8.09
C LYS A 241 10.74 1.17 8.67
N PHE A 242 9.70 1.79 8.13
CA PHE A 242 8.39 1.76 8.77
C PHE A 242 7.25 1.91 7.79
N LEU A 243 6.09 1.39 8.18
CA LEU A 243 4.87 1.40 7.38
C LEU A 243 3.89 2.44 7.94
N CYS A 244 3.54 3.42 7.10
CA CYS A 244 2.43 4.31 7.36
C CYS A 244 1.16 3.74 6.74
N GLY A 245 0.03 3.87 7.44
CA GLY A 245 -1.30 3.48 6.97
C GLY A 245 -2.29 4.63 7.07
N ILE A 246 -3.27 4.68 6.17
CA ILE A 246 -4.39 5.65 6.30
C ILE A 246 -5.14 5.38 7.61
N LYS A 247 -5.40 6.45 8.36
CA LYS A 247 -6.22 6.44 9.57
C LYS A 247 -7.69 6.31 9.17
N ASN A 248 -8.34 5.23 9.60
CA ASN A 248 -9.79 5.06 9.48
C ASN A 248 -10.56 5.91 10.50
#